data_AF-A0A2A7UGW9-F1
#
_entry.id   AF-A0A2A7UGW9-F1
#
_cell.length_a   1.000
_cell.length_b   1.000
_cell.length_c   1.000
_cell.angle_alpha   90.00
_cell.angle_beta   90.00
_cell.angle_gamma   90.00
#
_symmetry.space_group_name_H-M   'P 1'
#
loop_
_entity.id
_entity.type
_entity.pdbx_description
1 polymer ?
#
loop_
_entity_poly.entity_id
_entity_poly.type
_entity_poly.pdbx_seq_one_letter_code
_entity_poly.pdbx_strand_id
1 'polypeptide(L)'
;MSDPVPTSVTARPADRYGTRPRGPRRWLAPVLASVVLAAGLVVAYLGFQKYGPDEIQAEQLGYTVVDDSTVSLRFKLTRAHPDRAVVCFVRAMDRDTAEVGRREVLVPGSEHGTLELTTTIRTSTRAASGTVYGCSEDVPAYLRVG
;
A
#
# COMPACT_ATOMS: atom_id res chain seq x y z
N MET A 1 -1.84 94.27 -3.42
CA MET A 1 -1.24 93.66 -2.22
C MET A 1 -2.23 92.62 -1.72
N SER A 2 -2.06 91.36 -2.10
CA SER A 2 -2.88 90.23 -1.61
C SER A 2 -1.94 89.04 -1.48
N ASP A 3 -1.66 88.64 -0.24
CA ASP A 3 -0.80 87.49 0.06
C ASP A 3 -1.57 86.17 -0.09
N PRO A 4 -0.92 85.07 -0.53
CA PRO A 4 -1.58 83.78 -0.70
C PRO A 4 -1.67 83.03 0.64
N VAL A 5 -2.83 82.44 0.91
CA VAL A 5 -3.04 81.57 2.08
C VAL A 5 -2.38 80.21 1.84
N PRO A 6 -1.50 79.72 2.72
CA PRO A 6 -0.89 78.41 2.57
C PRO A 6 -1.88 77.29 2.94
N THR A 7 -2.23 76.44 1.99
CA THR A 7 -2.97 75.19 2.25
C THR A 7 -2.02 74.14 2.82
N SER A 8 -1.81 74.18 4.14
CA SER A 8 -1.17 73.08 4.85
C SER A 8 -2.10 71.86 4.82
N VAL A 9 -1.75 70.84 4.04
CA VAL A 9 -2.40 69.52 4.13
C VAL A 9 -2.00 68.91 5.47
N THR A 10 -2.88 69.01 6.47
CA THR A 10 -2.64 68.47 7.81
C THR A 10 -2.56 66.94 7.74
N ALA A 11 -1.35 66.39 7.74
CA ALA A 11 -1.14 64.98 8.04
C ALA A 11 -1.64 64.73 9.47
N ARG A 12 -2.64 63.86 9.63
CA ARG A 12 -3.28 63.62 10.93
C ARG A 12 -2.25 63.09 11.92
N PRO A 13 -2.17 63.64 13.15
CA PRO A 13 -1.29 63.13 14.19
C PRO A 13 -1.60 61.66 14.50
N ALA A 14 -0.68 60.75 14.17
CA ALA A 14 -0.85 59.31 14.33
C ALA A 14 -1.02 58.88 15.80
N ASP A 15 -0.58 59.72 16.73
CA ASP A 15 -0.56 59.45 18.17
C ASP A 15 -1.96 59.52 18.82
N ARG A 16 -2.92 60.21 18.19
CA ARG A 16 -4.34 60.22 18.63
C ARG A 16 -5.25 59.32 17.81
N TYR A 17 -4.86 58.99 16.59
CA TYR A 17 -5.66 58.19 15.67
C TYR A 17 -4.86 56.92 15.38
N GLY A 18 -4.93 55.95 16.29
CA GLY A 18 -4.26 54.67 16.15
C GLY A 18 -4.49 54.07 14.75
N THR A 19 -3.44 53.51 14.16
CA THR A 19 -3.53 52.83 12.87
C THR A 19 -4.52 51.67 12.98
N ARG A 20 -5.45 51.52 12.02
CA ARG A 20 -6.35 50.36 11.98
C ARG A 20 -5.53 49.08 12.18
N PRO A 21 -5.92 48.18 13.10
CA PRO A 21 -5.28 46.87 13.20
C PRO A 21 -5.27 46.23 11.81
N ARG A 22 -4.16 45.61 11.42
CA ARG A 22 -4.14 44.82 10.18
C ARG A 22 -5.26 43.79 10.30
N GLY A 23 -6.30 43.95 9.48
CA GLY A 23 -7.46 43.05 9.50
C GLY A 23 -7.01 41.61 9.28
N PRO A 24 -7.75 40.62 9.81
CA PRO A 24 -7.39 39.21 9.65
C PRO A 24 -7.18 38.92 8.17
N ARG A 25 -6.03 38.33 7.87
CA ARG A 25 -5.55 38.16 6.50
C ARG A 25 -6.42 37.10 5.82
N ARG A 26 -7.52 37.54 5.20
CA ARG A 26 -8.66 36.71 4.73
C ARG A 26 -8.27 35.60 3.75
N TRP A 27 -7.08 35.66 3.13
CA TRP A 27 -6.56 34.62 2.26
C TRP A 27 -5.87 33.47 3.00
N LEU A 28 -5.50 33.64 4.27
CA LEU A 28 -4.88 32.57 5.05
C LEU A 28 -5.84 31.40 5.27
N ALA A 29 -7.12 31.67 5.52
CA ALA A 29 -8.13 30.64 5.72
C ALA A 29 -8.30 29.72 4.49
N PRO A 30 -8.54 30.24 3.26
CA PRO A 30 -8.62 29.37 2.10
C PRO A 30 -7.30 28.69 1.78
N VAL A 31 -6.15 29.35 1.95
CA VAL A 31 -4.83 28.69 1.74
C VAL A 31 -4.61 27.54 2.71
N LEU A 32 -4.88 27.75 4.00
CA LEU A 32 -4.75 26.70 5.00
C LEU A 32 -5.71 25.55 4.71
N ALA A 33 -6.97 25.86 4.35
CA ALA A 33 -7.96 24.84 3.98
C ALA A 33 -7.50 24.02 2.76
N SER A 34 -6.97 24.67 1.72
CA SER A 34 -6.41 23.98 0.54
C SER A 34 -5.24 23.08 0.90
N VAL A 35 -4.33 23.54 1.78
CA VAL A 35 -3.19 22.73 2.24
C VAL A 35 -3.65 21.50 3.01
N VAL A 36 -4.59 21.67 3.95
CA VAL A 36 -5.15 20.55 4.73
C VAL A 36 -5.86 19.54 3.82
N LEU A 37 -6.65 20.02 2.86
CA LEU A 37 -7.36 19.15 1.93
C LEU A 37 -6.41 18.39 1.01
N ALA A 38 -5.38 19.05 0.47
CA ALA A 38 -4.34 18.40 -0.32
C ALA A 38 -3.58 17.35 0.50
N ALA A 39 -3.19 17.67 1.74
CA ALA A 39 -2.53 16.71 2.62
C ALA A 39 -3.43 15.50 2.93
N GLY A 40 -4.72 15.73 3.18
CA GLY A 40 -5.71 14.68 3.40
C GLY A 40 -5.86 13.76 2.19
N LEU A 41 -5.91 14.30 0.97
CA LEU A 41 -5.97 13.51 -0.26
C LEU A 41 -4.70 12.68 -0.48
N VAL A 42 -3.53 13.23 -0.19
CA VAL A 42 -2.26 12.49 -0.28
C VAL A 42 -2.26 11.32 0.70
N VAL A 43 -2.66 11.55 1.96
CA VAL A 43 -2.75 10.48 2.97
C VAL A 43 -3.77 9.42 2.54
N ALA A 44 -4.94 9.83 2.04
CA ALA A 44 -5.96 8.91 1.56
C ALA A 44 -5.47 8.06 0.38
N TYR A 45 -4.75 8.66 -0.57
CA TYR A 45 -4.19 7.97 -1.72
C TYR A 45 -3.12 6.94 -1.31
N LEU A 46 -2.18 7.33 -0.45
CA LEU A 46 -1.16 6.42 0.08
C LEU A 46 -1.79 5.29 0.91
N GLY A 47 -2.84 5.61 1.67
CA GLY A 47 -3.62 4.62 2.40
C GLY A 47 -4.30 3.62 1.46
N PHE A 48 -4.94 4.10 0.39
CA PHE A 48 -5.61 3.24 -0.59
C PHE A 48 -4.63 2.35 -1.35
N GLN A 49 -3.44 2.85 -1.72
CA GLN A 49 -2.43 2.00 -2.35
C GLN A 49 -1.93 0.87 -1.42
N LYS A 50 -1.91 1.12 -0.11
CA LYS A 50 -1.37 0.16 0.86
C LYS A 50 -2.41 -0.82 1.43
N TYR A 51 -3.65 -0.37 1.54
CA TYR A 51 -4.74 -1.10 2.21
C TYR A 51 -5.97 -1.29 1.31
N GLY A 52 -5.87 -0.92 0.04
CA GLY A 52 -6.88 -1.21 -0.96
C GLY A 52 -7.05 -2.72 -1.16
N PRO A 53 -8.09 -3.14 -1.89
CA PRO A 53 -8.32 -4.55 -2.17
C PRO A 53 -7.14 -5.13 -2.96
N ASP A 54 -6.61 -6.27 -2.49
CA ASP A 54 -5.54 -6.98 -3.18
C ASP A 54 -6.04 -7.55 -4.51
N GLU A 55 -5.32 -7.27 -5.60
CA GLU A 55 -5.61 -7.83 -6.93
C GLU A 55 -5.31 -9.34 -7.00
N ILE A 56 -4.45 -9.83 -6.11
CA ILE A 56 -4.07 -11.24 -5.98
C ILE A 56 -4.24 -11.67 -4.53
N GLN A 57 -5.11 -12.64 -4.30
CA GLN A 57 -5.40 -13.19 -2.99
C GLN A 57 -5.05 -14.67 -2.99
N ALA A 58 -4.23 -15.09 -2.02
CA ALA A 58 -3.92 -16.49 -1.80
C ALA A 58 -4.38 -16.91 -0.40
N GLU A 59 -5.14 -18.00 -0.34
CA GLU A 59 -5.70 -18.53 0.89
C GLU A 59 -5.25 -19.97 1.09
N GLN A 60 -4.68 -20.26 2.25
CA GLN A 60 -4.32 -21.62 2.62
C GLN A 60 -5.60 -22.44 2.88
N LEU A 61 -5.79 -23.52 2.13
CA LEU A 61 -6.92 -24.45 2.33
C LEU A 61 -6.57 -25.59 3.30
N GLY A 62 -5.29 -25.94 3.39
CA GLY A 62 -4.80 -26.95 4.33
C GLY A 62 -3.43 -27.49 3.94
N TYR A 63 -2.85 -28.32 4.80
CA TYR A 63 -1.58 -28.98 4.54
C TYR A 63 -1.59 -30.40 5.09
N THR A 64 -0.70 -31.24 4.57
CA THR A 64 -0.50 -32.62 5.02
C THR A 64 0.99 -32.90 5.12
N VAL A 65 1.46 -33.24 6.32
CA VAL A 65 2.85 -33.67 6.51
C VAL A 65 2.96 -35.10 5.98
N VAL A 66 3.71 -35.26 4.88
CA VAL A 66 3.84 -36.54 4.17
C VAL A 66 4.90 -37.40 4.85
N ASP A 67 6.06 -36.80 5.15
CA ASP A 67 7.19 -37.43 5.83
C ASP A 67 8.05 -36.35 6.56
N ASP A 68 9.19 -36.76 7.11
CA ASP A 68 10.07 -35.88 7.89
C ASP A 68 10.80 -34.81 7.05
N SER A 69 10.66 -34.84 5.74
CA SER A 69 11.30 -33.93 4.78
C SER A 69 10.34 -33.39 3.73
N THR A 70 9.03 -33.59 3.90
CA THR A 70 8.04 -33.30 2.87
C THR A 70 6.68 -32.91 3.46
N VAL A 71 6.14 -31.80 2.98
CA VAL A 71 4.76 -31.36 3.27
C VAL A 71 4.03 -31.04 1.95
N SER A 72 2.78 -31.48 1.86
CA SER A 72 1.85 -31.09 0.81
C SER A 72 1.03 -29.90 1.28
N LEU A 73 0.93 -28.85 0.47
CA LEU A 73 0.15 -27.65 0.73
C LEU A 73 -0.94 -27.53 -0.32
N ARG A 74 -2.19 -27.33 0.13
CA ARG A 74 -3.32 -26.96 -0.70
C ARG A 74 -3.71 -25.52 -0.43
N PHE A 75 -3.83 -24.73 -1.49
CA PHE A 75 -4.19 -23.31 -1.39
C PHE A 75 -5.08 -22.89 -2.55
N LYS A 76 -5.87 -21.86 -2.33
CA LYS A 76 -6.72 -21.20 -3.31
C LYS A 76 -6.04 -19.90 -3.74
N LEU A 77 -6.00 -19.65 -5.04
CA LEU A 77 -5.53 -18.41 -5.63
C LEU A 77 -6.70 -17.73 -6.32
N THR A 78 -6.98 -16.48 -5.96
CA THR A 78 -7.94 -15.60 -6.64
C THR A 78 -7.19 -14.41 -7.20
N ARG A 79 -7.42 -14.06 -8.47
CA ARG A 79 -6.75 -12.94 -9.15
C ARG A 79 -7.72 -12.18 -10.05
N ALA A 80 -7.58 -10.85 -10.09
CA ALA A 80 -8.41 -9.97 -10.92
C ALA A 80 -8.11 -10.14 -12.43
N HIS A 81 -6.86 -10.41 -12.79
CA HIS A 81 -6.39 -10.63 -14.17
C HIS A 81 -5.99 -12.09 -14.37
N PRO A 82 -6.94 -12.99 -14.70
CA PRO A 82 -6.67 -14.42 -14.75
C PRO A 82 -5.71 -14.83 -15.87
N ASP A 83 -5.62 -14.03 -16.92
CA ASP A 83 -4.73 -14.20 -18.07
C ASP A 83 -3.24 -13.99 -17.75
N ARG A 84 -2.93 -13.32 -16.63
CA ARG A 84 -1.56 -13.05 -16.21
C ARG A 84 -0.98 -14.20 -15.38
N ALA A 85 0.27 -14.54 -15.68
CA ALA A 85 1.03 -15.49 -14.88
C ALA A 85 1.41 -14.86 -13.54
N VAL A 86 1.38 -15.66 -12.48
CA VAL A 86 1.82 -15.25 -11.14
C VAL A 86 2.76 -16.28 -10.55
N VAL A 87 3.64 -15.83 -9.65
CA VAL A 87 4.45 -16.70 -8.81
C VAL A 87 3.94 -16.60 -7.38
N CYS A 88 3.67 -17.75 -6.76
CA CYS A 88 3.34 -17.84 -5.35
C CYS A 88 4.50 -18.45 -4.57
N PHE A 89 4.94 -17.75 -3.52
CA PHE A 89 5.96 -18.20 -2.61
C PHE A 89 5.29 -18.96 -1.48
N VAL A 90 5.57 -20.25 -1.38
CA VAL A 90 5.05 -21.10 -0.31
C VAL A 90 6.18 -21.53 0.60
N ARG A 91 5.88 -21.64 1.90
CA ARG A 91 6.86 -21.98 2.92
C ARG A 91 6.32 -23.02 3.88
N ALA A 92 7.22 -23.81 4.46
CA ALA A 92 6.94 -24.76 5.50
C ALA A 92 7.64 -24.34 6.79
N MET A 93 6.95 -24.46 7.91
CA MET A 93 7.48 -24.10 9.23
C MET A 93 7.47 -25.31 10.14
N ASP A 94 8.45 -25.44 11.03
CA ASP A 94 8.44 -26.44 12.10
C ASP A 94 7.63 -25.98 13.32
N ARG A 95 7.71 -26.74 14.42
CA ARG A 95 6.98 -26.47 15.66
C ARG A 95 7.49 -25.24 16.40
N ASP A 96 8.75 -24.88 16.18
CA ASP A 96 9.39 -23.70 16.77
C ASP A 96 9.25 -22.47 15.87
N THR A 97 8.43 -22.57 14.82
CA THR A 97 8.17 -21.53 13.82
C THR A 97 9.40 -21.13 13.01
N ALA A 98 10.38 -22.03 12.87
CA ALA A 98 11.48 -21.84 11.94
C ALA A 98 11.04 -22.23 10.51
N GLU A 99 11.46 -21.47 9.50
CA GLU A 99 11.25 -21.83 8.09
C GLU A 99 12.18 -22.98 7.72
N VAL A 100 11.59 -24.13 7.42
CA VAL A 100 12.30 -25.38 7.12
C VAL A 100 12.19 -25.80 5.67
N GLY A 101 11.43 -25.06 4.86
CA GLY A 101 11.35 -25.27 3.42
C GLY A 101 10.64 -24.13 2.72
N ARG A 102 11.02 -23.88 1.47
CA ARG A 102 10.40 -22.87 0.60
C ARG A 102 10.34 -23.36 -0.82
N ARG A 103 9.28 -22.98 -1.53
CA ARG A 103 9.10 -23.27 -2.94
C ARG A 103 8.42 -22.11 -3.65
N GLU A 104 8.84 -21.86 -4.88
CA GLU A 104 8.16 -20.99 -5.82
C GLU A 104 7.22 -21.82 -6.68
N VAL A 105 5.97 -21.38 -6.77
CA VAL A 105 4.92 -22.03 -7.56
C VAL A 105 4.52 -21.09 -8.67
N LEU A 106 4.94 -21.42 -9.89
CA LEU A 106 4.47 -20.73 -11.08
C LEU A 106 3.02 -21.15 -11.37
N VAL A 107 2.13 -20.18 -11.45
CA VAL A 107 0.74 -20.38 -11.87
C VAL A 107 0.57 -19.63 -13.20
N PRO A 108 0.47 -20.33 -14.35
CA PRO A 108 0.29 -19.67 -15.63
C PRO A 108 -1.06 -18.94 -15.68
N GLY A 109 -1.23 -18.10 -16.69
CA GLY A 109 -2.54 -17.51 -17.01
C GLY A 109 -3.58 -18.61 -17.24
N SER A 110 -4.82 -18.34 -16.84
CA SER A 110 -5.99 -19.20 -17.01
C SER A 110 -7.21 -18.40 -17.44
N GLU A 111 -8.27 -19.09 -17.85
CA GLU A 111 -9.58 -18.45 -18.10
C GLU A 111 -10.36 -18.19 -16.79
N HIS A 112 -9.96 -18.84 -15.69
CA HIS A 112 -10.63 -18.74 -14.39
C HIS A 112 -9.91 -17.75 -13.46
N GLY A 113 -10.69 -16.91 -12.78
CA GLY A 113 -10.22 -15.97 -11.74
C GLY A 113 -9.82 -16.63 -10.43
N THR A 114 -10.33 -17.82 -10.15
CA THR A 114 -10.04 -18.57 -8.93
C THR A 114 -9.62 -19.99 -9.26
N LEU A 115 -8.53 -20.46 -8.65
CA LEU A 115 -7.94 -21.77 -8.84
C LEU A 115 -7.61 -22.40 -7.49
N GLU A 116 -7.81 -23.71 -7.36
CA GLU A 116 -7.24 -24.50 -6.26
C GLU A 116 -5.99 -25.22 -6.72
N LEU A 117 -4.92 -25.10 -5.94
CA LEU A 117 -3.59 -25.61 -6.26
C LEU A 117 -3.11 -26.50 -5.11
N THR A 118 -2.46 -27.60 -5.46
CA THR A 118 -1.76 -28.46 -4.51
C THR A 118 -0.30 -28.54 -4.91
N THR A 119 0.60 -28.29 -3.97
CA THR A 119 2.04 -28.30 -4.21
C THR A 119 2.79 -29.00 -3.09
N THR A 120 3.94 -29.57 -3.42
CA THR A 120 4.82 -30.24 -2.45
C THR A 120 6.03 -29.37 -2.17
N ILE A 121 6.28 -29.15 -0.88
CA ILE A 121 7.43 -28.42 -0.35
C ILE A 121 8.38 -29.44 0.28
N ARG A 122 9.63 -29.43 -0.16
CA ARG A 122 10.72 -30.19 0.49
C ARG A 122 11.23 -29.40 1.68
N THR A 123 11.49 -30.10 2.78
CA THR A 123 11.88 -29.50 4.05
C THR A 123 13.15 -30.13 4.59
N SER A 124 13.96 -29.34 5.29
CA SER A 124 15.20 -29.78 5.95
C SER A 124 14.93 -30.59 7.21
N THR A 125 13.80 -30.34 7.86
CA THR A 125 13.30 -31.07 9.03
C THR A 125 11.79 -31.23 8.93
N ARG A 126 11.20 -31.97 9.87
CA ARG A 126 9.76 -32.27 9.85
C ARG A 126 8.93 -31.01 10.00
N ALA A 127 8.15 -30.68 8.97
CA ALA A 127 7.23 -29.55 9.01
C ALA A 127 6.09 -29.77 10.03
N ALA A 128 5.66 -28.69 10.64
CA ALA A 128 4.45 -28.61 11.45
C ALA A 128 3.34 -27.81 10.75
N SER A 129 3.68 -26.98 9.75
CA SER A 129 2.72 -26.25 8.92
C SER A 129 3.30 -25.95 7.52
N GLY A 130 2.43 -25.67 6.56
CA GLY A 130 2.81 -25.13 5.24
C GLY A 130 1.85 -24.01 4.85
N THR A 131 2.34 -22.83 4.48
CA THR A 131 1.53 -21.63 4.21
C THR A 131 1.94 -20.96 2.91
N VAL A 132 1.06 -20.13 2.35
CA VAL A 132 1.42 -19.20 1.28
C VAL A 132 1.97 -17.93 1.93
N TYR A 133 3.20 -17.55 1.60
CA TYR A 133 3.81 -16.32 2.09
C TYR A 133 3.26 -15.10 1.34
N GLY A 134 3.11 -15.22 0.02
CA GLY A 134 2.56 -14.19 -0.86
C GLY A 134 2.66 -14.61 -2.31
N CYS A 135 1.99 -13.86 -3.19
CA CYS A 135 2.09 -14.04 -4.64
C CYS A 135 2.40 -12.70 -5.32
N SER A 136 3.00 -12.76 -6.51
CA SER A 136 3.32 -11.58 -7.33
C SER A 136 3.13 -11.89 -8.82
N GLU A 137 2.83 -10.86 -9.62
CA GLU A 137 2.89 -10.93 -11.10
C GLU A 137 4.35 -10.87 -11.62
N ASP A 138 5.31 -10.49 -10.78
CA ASP A 138 6.74 -10.42 -11.12
C ASP A 138 7.35 -11.82 -11.18
N VAL A 139 6.99 -12.59 -12.21
CA VAL A 139 7.46 -13.96 -12.41
C VAL A 139 8.94 -13.96 -12.85
N PRO A 140 9.85 -14.56 -12.07
CA PRO A 140 11.25 -14.66 -12.47
C PRO A 140 11.43 -15.49 -13.74
N ALA A 141 12.32 -15.04 -14.63
CA ALA A 141 12.54 -15.66 -15.95
C ALA A 141 13.04 -17.12 -15.91
N TYR A 142 13.58 -17.58 -14.77
CA TYR A 142 14.02 -18.97 -14.60
C TYR A 142 12.86 -19.93 -14.30
N LEU A 143 11.71 -19.42 -13.86
CA LEU A 143 10.54 -20.26 -13.62
C LEU A 143 9.98 -20.72 -14.97
N ARG A 144 9.79 -22.03 -15.07
CA ARG A 144 9.15 -22.66 -16.23
C ARG A 144 8.03 -23.55 -15.76
N VAL A 145 6.99 -23.65 -16.59
CA VAL A 145 5.93 -24.62 -16.39
C VAL A 145 6.57 -26.00 -16.57
N GLY A 146 6.58 -26.77 -15.48
CA GLY A 146 7.11 -28.14 -15.45
C GLY A 146 6.00 -29.17 -15.58
#